data_AF-A0A6M8V893-F1
#
_entry.id   AF-A0A6M8V893-F1
#
_cell.length_a   1.000
_cell.length_b   1.000
_cell.length_c   1.000
_cell.angle_alpha   90.00
_cell.angle_beta   90.00
_cell.angle_gamma   90.00
#
_symmetry.space_group_name_H-M   'P 1'
#
loop_
_entity.id
_entity.type
_entity.pdbx_description
1 polymer ?
#
loop_
_entity_poly.entity_id
_entity_poly.type
_entity_poly.pdbx_seq_one_letter_code
_entity_poly.pdbx_strand_id
1 'polypeptide(L)'
;MNIQKIFEAVDADEMNSPLQSIIWELEQQDYNVKIEGLVVTAEDMEDKLFEDLERATNEFCIEINKENLIQKFKLVFKDYHKFYFQCY
;
A
#
# COMPACT_ATOMS: atom_id res chain seq x y z
N MET A 1 0.86 -7.04 -11.29
CA MET A 1 1.50 -6.41 -10.12
C MET A 1 2.88 -7.00 -9.99
N ASN A 2 3.91 -6.16 -9.96
CA ASN A 2 5.27 -6.59 -9.67
C ASN A 2 5.53 -6.43 -8.18
N ILE A 3 5.32 -7.51 -7.43
CA ILE A 3 5.45 -7.55 -5.97
C ILE A 3 6.90 -7.34 -5.52
N GLN A 4 7.87 -7.82 -6.29
CA GLN A 4 9.29 -7.69 -5.94
C GLN A 4 9.69 -6.22 -5.84
N LYS A 5 9.30 -5.40 -6.82
CA LYS A 5 9.58 -3.95 -6.79
C LYS A 5 8.95 -3.24 -5.59
N ILE A 6 7.80 -3.70 -5.12
CA ILE A 6 7.15 -3.14 -3.93
C ILE A 6 7.99 -3.39 -2.69
N PHE A 7 8.50 -4.61 -2.50
CA PHE A 7 9.41 -4.90 -1.39
C PHE A 7 10.72 -4.12 -1.50
N GLU A 8 11.31 -4.03 -2.71
CA GLU A 8 12.52 -3.24 -2.94
C GLU A 8 12.31 -1.75 -2.66
N ALA A 9 11.16 -1.19 -3.01
CA ALA A 9 10.82 0.21 -2.73
C ALA A 9 10.70 0.48 -1.22
N VAL A 10 10.01 -0.41 -0.49
CA VAL A 10 9.87 -0.29 0.96
C VAL A 10 11.22 -0.44 1.67
N ASP A 11 12.05 -1.41 1.26
CA ASP A 11 13.39 -1.60 1.86
C ASP A 11 14.33 -0.42 1.55
N ALA A 12 14.16 0.26 0.42
CA ALA A 12 14.95 1.43 0.05
C ALA A 12 14.52 2.71 0.78
N ASP A 13 13.29 2.74 1.30
CA ASP A 13 12.68 3.92 1.93
C ASP A 13 12.40 3.69 3.43
N GLU A 14 13.47 3.41 4.19
CA GLU A 14 13.38 3.14 5.63
C GLU A 14 12.87 4.35 6.47
N MET A 15 12.78 5.54 5.88
CA MET A 15 12.42 6.77 6.58
C MET A 15 10.95 7.16 6.43
N ASN A 16 10.26 6.66 5.42
CA ASN A 16 8.85 6.96 5.15
C ASN A 16 7.94 5.81 5.59
N SER A 17 6.62 6.07 5.56
CA SER A 17 5.63 5.02 5.79
C SER A 17 5.77 3.94 4.70
N PRO A 18 5.83 2.65 5.08
CA PRO A 18 5.83 1.58 4.11
C PRO A 18 4.54 1.54 3.29
N LEU A 19 3.39 1.97 3.83
CA LEU A 19 2.16 2.09 3.07
C LEU A 19 2.29 3.13 1.94
N GLN A 20 2.88 4.30 2.23
CA GLN A 20 3.17 5.32 1.23
C GLN A 20 4.05 4.76 0.10
N SER A 21 5.14 4.08 0.46
CA SER A 21 6.06 3.45 -0.49
C SER A 21 5.38 2.39 -1.37
N ILE A 22 4.50 1.57 -0.78
CA ILE A 22 3.72 0.55 -1.50
C ILE A 22 2.78 1.21 -2.51
N ILE A 23 2.05 2.24 -2.11
CA ILE A 23 1.09 2.93 -2.98
C ILE A 23 1.83 3.63 -4.11
N TRP A 24 2.93 4.33 -3.80
CA TRP A 24 3.76 5.00 -4.80
C TRP A 24 4.21 4.02 -5.89
N GLU A 25 4.75 2.85 -5.50
CA GLU A 25 5.22 1.86 -6.47
C GLU A 25 4.05 1.25 -7.27
N LEU A 26 2.86 1.09 -6.67
CA LEU A 26 1.67 0.66 -7.40
C LEU A 26 1.25 1.70 -8.46
N GLU A 27 1.32 3.00 -8.13
CA GLU A 27 1.06 4.09 -9.07
C GLU A 27 2.08 4.12 -10.21
N GLN A 28 3.38 3.93 -9.92
CA GLN A 28 4.43 3.81 -10.94
C GLN A 28 4.22 2.61 -11.88
N GLN A 29 3.45 1.61 -11.44
CA GLN A 29 3.02 0.48 -12.24
C GLN A 29 1.65 0.68 -12.92
N ASP A 30 1.14 1.92 -12.97
CA ASP A 30 -0.16 2.36 -13.51
C ASP A 30 -1.39 1.74 -12.83
N TYR A 31 -1.29 1.35 -11.55
CA TYR A 31 -2.46 0.93 -10.79
C TYR A 31 -3.18 2.12 -10.16
N ASN A 32 -4.50 2.14 -10.27
CA ASN A 32 -5.34 2.96 -9.40
C ASN A 32 -5.59 2.18 -8.11
N VAL A 33 -5.29 2.79 -6.96
CA VAL A 33 -5.35 2.14 -5.65
C VAL A 33 -6.57 2.63 -4.87
N LYS A 34 -7.24 1.70 -4.17
CA LYS A 34 -8.21 2.02 -3.14
C LYS A 34 -7.87 1.29 -1.85
N ILE A 35 -8.01 1.98 -0.73
CA ILE A 35 -7.87 1.43 0.61
C ILE A 35 -9.22 1.55 1.31
N GLU A 36 -9.74 0.43 1.83
CA GLU A 36 -11.04 0.36 2.50
C GLU A 36 -12.19 0.97 1.67
N GLY A 37 -12.08 0.87 0.34
CA GLY A 37 -13.06 1.40 -0.62
C GLY A 37 -12.88 2.86 -1.03
N LEU A 38 -11.93 3.59 -0.42
CA LEU A 38 -11.60 4.98 -0.78
C LEU A 38 -10.46 5.00 -1.78
N VAL A 39 -10.61 5.79 -2.86
CA VAL A 39 -9.51 6.04 -3.80
C VAL A 39 -8.46 6.88 -3.10
N VAL A 40 -7.21 6.45 -3.18
CA VAL A 40 -6.06 7.09 -2.51
C VAL A 40 -4.87 7.14 -3.45
N THR A 41 -4.00 8.11 -3.20
CA THR A 41 -2.70 8.28 -3.84
C THR A 41 -1.56 8.21 -2.83
N ALA A 42 -0.32 8.12 -3.29
CA ALA A 42 0.83 8.17 -2.39
C ALA A 42 0.98 9.53 -1.70
N GLU A 43 0.60 10.62 -2.36
CA GLU A 43 0.60 11.97 -1.78
C GLU A 43 -0.42 12.09 -0.64
N ASP A 44 -1.57 11.42 -0.74
CA ASP A 44 -2.56 11.40 0.34
C ASP A 44 -2.01 10.77 1.64
N MET A 45 -0.97 9.94 1.54
CA MET A 45 -0.34 9.20 2.65
C MET A 45 0.82 9.97 3.30
N GLU A 46 1.23 11.09 2.72
CA GLU A 46 2.31 11.94 3.26
C GLU A 46 1.85 12.71 4.52
N ASP A 47 0.54 12.80 4.75
CA ASP A 47 -0.04 13.52 5.87
C ASP A 47 -0.08 12.67 7.16
N LYS A 48 0.08 13.31 8.32
CA LYS A 48 0.12 12.65 9.65
C LYS A 48 -1.14 11.82 9.98
N LEU A 49 -2.21 12.02 9.22
CA LEU A 49 -3.47 11.30 9.35
C LEU A 49 -3.29 9.78 9.13
N PHE A 50 -2.32 9.39 8.28
CA PHE A 50 -2.11 7.98 7.93
C PHE A 50 -1.15 7.23 8.87
N GLU A 51 -0.19 7.92 9.50
CA GLU A 51 0.58 7.33 10.61
C GLU A 51 -0.34 6.85 11.74
N ASP A 52 -1.40 7.62 12.04
CA ASP A 52 -2.37 7.25 13.06
C ASP A 52 -3.24 6.05 12.62
N LEU A 53 -3.52 5.92 11.31
CA LEU A 53 -4.26 4.80 10.72
C LEU A 53 -3.44 3.50 10.72
N GLU A 54 -2.15 3.57 10.35
CA GLU A 54 -1.20 2.45 10.48
C GLU A 54 -1.08 1.98 11.93
N ARG A 55 -1.07 2.91 12.90
CA ARG A 55 -1.02 2.56 14.32
C ARG A 55 -2.33 1.99 14.86
N ALA A 56 -3.46 2.39 14.31
CA ALA A 56 -4.78 1.92 14.75
C ALA A 56 -5.11 0.54 14.20
N THR A 57 -4.67 0.24 12.98
CA THR A 57 -4.96 -1.03 12.30
C THR A 57 -3.73 -1.54 11.56
N ASN A 58 -3.35 -2.79 11.83
CA ASN A 58 -2.27 -3.46 11.13
C ASN A 58 -2.72 -4.15 9.83
N GLU A 59 -3.99 -4.03 9.44
CA GLU A 59 -4.56 -4.69 8.27
C GLU A 59 -5.33 -3.69 7.41
N PHE A 60 -5.05 -3.67 6.11
CA PHE A 60 -5.73 -2.83 5.13
C PHE A 60 -6.24 -3.65 3.96
N CYS A 61 -7.51 -3.47 3.60
CA CYS A 61 -8.08 -4.01 2.38
C CYS A 61 -7.72 -3.10 1.20
N ILE A 62 -6.91 -3.62 0.28
CA ILE A 62 -6.46 -2.91 -0.91
C ILE A 62 -7.18 -3.48 -2.13
N GLU A 63 -7.75 -2.58 -2.93
CA GLU A 63 -8.27 -2.85 -4.27
C GLU A 63 -7.42 -2.09 -5.27
N ILE A 64 -6.82 -2.80 -6.24
CA ILE A 64 -6.09 -2.18 -7.34
C ILE A 64 -6.83 -2.40 -8.66
N ASN A 65 -6.78 -1.39 -9.54
CA ASN A 65 -7.37 -1.46 -10.88
C ASN A 65 -6.37 -1.01 -11.94
N LYS A 66 -6.14 -1.85 -12.94
CA LYS A 66 -5.44 -1.50 -14.19
C LYS A 66 -6.16 -2.14 -15.37
N GLU A 67 -6.51 -1.34 -16.38
CA GLU A 67 -7.11 -1.81 -17.65
C GLU A 67 -8.33 -2.75 -17.47
N ASN A 68 -9.25 -2.40 -16.55
CA ASN A 68 -10.42 -3.19 -16.15
C ASN A 68 -10.13 -4.49 -15.38
N LEU A 69 -8.87 -4.78 -15.04
CA LEU A 69 -8.50 -5.84 -14.12
C LEU A 69 -8.54 -5.30 -12.69
N ILE A 70 -9.54 -5.72 -11.93
CA ILE A 70 -9.66 -5.41 -10.51
C ILE A 70 -9.09 -6.58 -9.70
N GLN A 71 -8.16 -6.29 -8.79
CA GLN A 71 -7.63 -7.25 -7.84
C GLN A 71 -7.84 -6.74 -6.42
N LYS A 72 -8.22 -7.63 -5.51
CA LYS A 72 -8.41 -7.32 -4.09
C LYS A 72 -7.52 -8.21 -3.26
N PHE A 73 -6.85 -7.61 -2.29
CA PHE A 73 -6.02 -8.31 -1.34
C PHE A 73 -6.00 -7.55 -0.02
N LYS A 74 -5.54 -8.21 1.03
CA LYS A 74 -5.21 -7.57 2.29
C LYS A 74 -3.72 -7.34 2.38
N LEU A 75 -3.35 -6.17 2.86
CA LEU A 75 -2.01 -5.84 3.29
C LEU A 75 -1.98 -5.94 4.81
N VAL A 76 -1.13 -6.81 5.35
CA VAL A 76 -1.02 -7.04 6.80
C VAL A 76 0.38 -6.72 7.28
N PHE A 77 0.49 -5.74 8.17
CA PHE A 77 1.71 -5.34 8.83
C PHE A 77 1.93 -6.19 10.10
N LYS A 78 3.05 -6.92 10.16
CA LYS A 78 3.51 -7.59 11.38
C LYS A 78 4.38 -6.67 12.25
N ASP A 79 5.06 -5.74 11.58
CA ASP A 79 5.98 -4.74 12.13
C ASP A 79 6.00 -3.56 11.15
N TYR A 80 6.59 -2.43 11.53
CA TYR A 80 6.57 -1.20 10.73
C TYR A 80 6.94 -1.47 9.26
N HIS A 81 8.13 -2.03 8.97
CA HIS A 81 8.54 -2.41 7.61
C HIS A 81 8.30 -3.88 7.22
N LYS A 82 7.62 -4.68 8.06
CA LYS A 82 7.37 -6.10 7.75
C LYS A 82 5.91 -6.33 7.47
N PHE A 83 5.59 -6.55 6.21
CA PHE A 83 4.23 -6.79 5.75
C PHE A 83 4.16 -8.03 4.86
N TYR A 84 2.94 -8.50 4.65
CA TYR A 84 2.65 -9.53 3.66
C TYR A 84 1.30 -9.29 2.99
N PHE A 85 1.20 -9.78 1.76
CA PHE A 85 -0.05 -9.78 1.00
C PHE A 85 -0.83 -11.04 1.30
N GLN A 86 -2.11 -10.91 1.62
CA GLN A 86 -3.04 -12.01 1.78
C GLN A 86 -4.15 -11.89 0.73
N CYS A 87 -4.29 -12.92 -0.11
CA CYS A 87 -5.37 -13.00 -1.09
C CYS A 87 -6.69 -13.33 -0.41
N TYR A 88 -7.79 -12.87 -1.01
CA TYR A 88 -9.15 -13.32 -0.69
C TYR A 88 -9.46 -14.67 -1.33
#